data_AF-A0A6G8CYI5-F1
#
_entry.id   AF-A0A6G8CYI5-F1
#
_cell.length_a   1.000
_cell.length_b   1.000
_cell.length_c   1.000
_cell.angle_alpha   90.00
_cell.angle_beta   90.00
_cell.angle_gamma   90.00
#
_symmetry.space_group_name_H-M   'P 1'
#
loop_
_entity.id
_entity.type
_entity.pdbx_description
1 polymer ?
#
loop_
_entity_poly.entity_id
_entity_poly.type
_entity_poly.pdbx_seq_one_letter_code
_entity_poly.pdbx_strand_id
1 'polypeptide(L)'
;MPGKRRKLTADSYMAAAQSSATKHGYAADVRHFCDHGGTIPATPEQVIAYMVDAASTLAVATLERRLIAIGKACVDAGHPSPTKHPQVKRTMQGIRRTIGTRQRRVKPVVKDDLLEMLLVLGQQKPVKAARDQALLLIGWGSAMRRSELVALRCEDITEHATGLELLIVRSKTDQEGAGRTCFIPHANGERCPVKALKQWQELTGIRTGWLFRSVDRHDNVSEKPLSAQSVALIVKDAVRRVGGDPSAVSGHSLRSGYCTQAAIAGLQPWQIRDQTGHTSDLMLARYIRPVAKRKLPSLL
;
A
#
# COMPACT_ATOMS: atom_id res chain seq x y z
N MET A 1 24.63 -22.86 -7.49
CA MET A 1 24.48 -22.76 -8.95
C MET A 1 23.22 -21.97 -9.26
N PRO A 2 23.27 -20.69 -9.66
CA PRO A 2 22.07 -19.98 -10.09
C PRO A 2 21.51 -20.71 -11.32
N GLY A 3 20.28 -21.23 -11.20
CA GLY A 3 19.62 -21.98 -12.28
C GLY A 3 19.63 -21.19 -13.59
N LYS A 4 19.90 -21.88 -14.70
CA LYS A 4 19.99 -21.30 -16.05
C LYS A 4 18.70 -20.50 -16.32
N ARG A 5 18.79 -19.16 -16.39
CA ARG A 5 17.63 -18.31 -16.67
C ARG A 5 17.07 -18.66 -18.04
N ARG A 6 15.77 -18.92 -18.12
CA ARG A 6 15.08 -19.19 -19.39
C ARG A 6 15.18 -17.97 -20.31
N LYS A 7 15.59 -18.17 -21.56
CA LYS A 7 15.63 -17.10 -22.58
C LYS A 7 14.20 -16.63 -22.87
N LEU A 8 13.97 -15.32 -22.76
CA LEU A 8 12.70 -14.65 -23.07
C LEU A 8 12.82 -13.86 -24.39
N THR A 9 11.69 -13.56 -25.02
CA THR A 9 11.63 -12.72 -26.24
C THR A 9 11.70 -11.22 -25.90
N ALA A 10 11.99 -10.37 -26.90
CA ALA A 10 11.94 -8.92 -26.75
C ALA A 10 10.55 -8.45 -26.28
N ASP A 11 9.47 -8.99 -26.86
CA ASP A 11 8.09 -8.71 -26.43
C ASP A 11 7.83 -9.08 -24.97
N SER A 12 8.40 -10.20 -24.50
CA SER A 12 8.27 -10.62 -23.09
C SER A 12 8.92 -9.60 -22.15
N TYR A 13 10.08 -9.06 -22.53
CA TYR A 13 10.76 -8.02 -21.75
C TYR A 13 10.04 -6.67 -21.82
N MET A 14 9.55 -6.27 -23.00
CA MET A 14 8.72 -5.07 -23.15
C MET A 14 7.44 -5.17 -22.33
N ALA A 15 6.80 -6.35 -22.30
CA ALA A 15 5.68 -6.60 -21.42
C ALA A 15 6.07 -6.50 -19.93
N ALA A 16 7.27 -6.90 -19.53
CA ALA A 16 7.73 -6.80 -18.15
C ALA A 16 8.08 -5.37 -17.70
N ALA A 17 8.29 -4.43 -18.63
CA ALA A 17 8.64 -3.04 -18.33
C ALA A 17 7.54 -2.29 -17.54
N GLN A 18 6.31 -2.81 -17.51
CA GLN A 18 5.21 -2.28 -16.72
C GLN A 18 4.66 -3.31 -15.74
N SER A 19 4.44 -2.88 -14.49
CA SER A 19 3.81 -3.73 -13.49
C SER A 19 2.41 -4.18 -13.92
N SER A 20 2.01 -5.40 -13.54
CA SER A 20 0.68 -5.93 -13.81
C SER A 20 -0.44 -5.05 -13.25
N ALA A 21 -0.20 -4.42 -12.08
CA ALA A 21 -1.13 -3.47 -11.48
C ALA A 21 -1.33 -2.22 -12.35
N THR A 22 -0.25 -1.68 -12.94
CA THR A 22 -0.34 -0.55 -13.87
C THR A 22 -1.13 -0.93 -15.12
N LYS A 23 -0.86 -2.10 -15.71
CA LYS A 23 -1.58 -2.58 -16.90
C LYS A 23 -3.08 -2.72 -16.66
N HIS A 24 -3.47 -3.42 -15.60
CA HIS A 24 -4.88 -3.59 -15.25
C HIS A 24 -5.55 -2.24 -14.92
N GLY A 25 -4.86 -1.36 -14.20
CA GLY A 25 -5.35 -0.02 -13.88
C GLY A 25 -5.58 0.82 -15.13
N TYR A 26 -4.64 0.85 -16.07
CA TYR A 26 -4.77 1.61 -17.30
C TYR A 26 -5.83 1.02 -18.24
N ALA A 27 -5.92 -0.30 -18.35
CA ALA A 27 -6.97 -0.95 -19.13
C ALA A 27 -8.37 -0.60 -18.59
N ALA A 28 -8.56 -0.60 -17.26
CA ALA A 28 -9.81 -0.16 -16.65
C ALA A 28 -10.08 1.35 -16.84
N ASP A 29 -9.03 2.16 -16.86
CA ASP A 29 -9.15 3.60 -17.09
C ASP A 29 -9.59 3.91 -18.53
N VAL A 30 -8.99 3.23 -19.51
CA VAL A 30 -9.33 3.35 -20.92
C VAL A 30 -10.74 2.84 -21.19
N ARG A 31 -11.13 1.69 -20.63
CA ARG A 31 -12.51 1.19 -20.75
C ARG A 31 -13.53 2.22 -20.29
N HIS A 32 -13.33 2.80 -19.12
CA HIS A 32 -14.22 3.85 -18.62
C HIS A 32 -14.29 5.06 -19.56
N PHE A 33 -13.18 5.45 -20.20
CA PHE A 33 -13.22 6.52 -21.20
C PHE A 33 -14.08 6.12 -22.41
N CYS A 34 -13.92 4.89 -22.91
CA CYS A 34 -14.74 4.37 -24.00
C CYS A 34 -16.23 4.26 -23.64
N ASP A 35 -16.54 3.83 -22.41
CA ASP A 35 -17.91 3.77 -21.89
C ASP A 35 -18.57 5.16 -21.82
N HIS A 36 -17.77 6.23 -21.83
CA HIS A 36 -18.23 7.63 -21.87
C HIS A 36 -18.14 8.23 -23.30
N GLY A 37 -18.15 7.39 -24.33
CA GLY A 37 -18.17 7.82 -25.74
C GLY A 37 -16.79 8.12 -26.35
N GLY A 38 -15.70 7.85 -25.62
CA GLY A 38 -14.35 7.96 -26.13
C GLY A 38 -13.93 6.84 -27.09
N THR A 39 -12.91 7.08 -27.91
CA THR A 39 -12.30 6.07 -28.79
C THR A 39 -10.78 6.09 -28.69
N ILE A 40 -10.09 5.02 -29.08
CA ILE A 40 -8.63 5.00 -29.21
C ILE A 40 -8.28 4.74 -30.68
N PRO A 41 -7.53 5.64 -31.36
CA PRO A 41 -6.98 6.90 -30.84
C PRO A 41 -8.06 7.92 -30.49
N ALA A 42 -7.82 8.70 -29.42
CA ALA A 42 -8.73 9.75 -28.97
C ALA A 42 -8.32 11.10 -29.53
N THR A 43 -9.30 11.95 -29.86
CA THR A 43 -9.04 13.35 -30.20
C THR A 43 -8.95 14.23 -28.94
N PRO A 44 -8.29 15.41 -29.01
CA PRO A 44 -8.32 16.38 -27.91
C PRO A 44 -9.73 16.75 -27.46
N GLU A 45 -10.68 16.86 -28.39
CA GLU A 45 -12.07 17.23 -28.13
C GLU A 45 -12.80 16.16 -27.31
N GLN A 46 -12.65 14.88 -27.69
CA GLN A 46 -13.20 13.76 -26.92
C GLN A 46 -12.63 13.72 -25.49
N VAL A 47 -11.33 13.97 -25.36
CA VAL A 47 -10.67 14.01 -24.04
C VAL A 47 -11.19 15.17 -23.20
N ILE A 48 -11.39 16.35 -23.78
CA ILE A 48 -11.95 17.52 -23.07
C ILE A 48 -13.40 17.24 -22.64
N ALA A 49 -14.25 16.71 -23.52
CA ALA A 49 -15.63 16.36 -23.19
C ALA A 49 -15.68 15.37 -22.01
N TYR A 50 -14.86 14.32 -22.08
CA TYR A 50 -14.70 13.37 -20.99
C TYR A 50 -14.23 14.03 -19.68
N MET A 51 -13.26 14.93 -19.74
CA MET A 51 -12.76 15.62 -18.55
C MET A 51 -13.83 16.47 -17.87
N VAL A 52 -14.65 17.18 -18.65
CA VAL A 52 -15.72 18.03 -18.11
C VAL A 52 -16.77 17.19 -17.41
N ASP A 53 -17.21 16.11 -18.05
CA ASP A 53 -18.19 15.19 -17.46
C ASP A 53 -17.63 14.48 -16.22
N ALA A 54 -16.47 13.85 -16.34
CA ALA A 54 -15.86 13.07 -15.27
C ALA A 54 -15.41 13.92 -14.07
N ALA A 55 -15.14 15.21 -14.26
CA ALA A 55 -14.79 16.12 -13.18
C ALA A 55 -15.94 16.33 -12.16
N SER A 56 -17.19 16.10 -12.55
CA SER A 56 -18.35 16.23 -11.66
C SER A 56 -18.39 15.14 -10.57
N THR A 57 -17.80 13.97 -10.85
CA THR A 57 -17.89 12.78 -9.97
C THR A 57 -16.53 12.27 -9.49
N LEU A 58 -15.45 12.51 -10.24
CA LEU A 58 -14.13 11.98 -9.93
C LEU A 58 -13.23 13.02 -9.24
N ALA A 59 -12.46 12.54 -8.27
CA ALA A 59 -11.35 13.31 -7.71
C ALA A 59 -10.31 13.63 -8.81
N VAL A 60 -9.70 14.82 -8.72
CA VAL A 60 -8.69 15.31 -9.67
C VAL A 60 -7.56 14.30 -9.93
N ALA A 61 -7.04 13.66 -8.88
CA ALA A 61 -5.96 12.67 -9.02
C ALA A 61 -6.41 11.42 -9.79
N THR A 62 -7.69 11.05 -9.71
CA THR A 62 -8.25 9.94 -10.49
C THR A 62 -8.32 10.34 -11.95
N LEU A 63 -8.84 11.53 -12.25
CA LEU A 63 -8.94 12.04 -13.62
C LEU A 63 -7.55 12.15 -14.28
N GLU A 64 -6.56 12.70 -13.58
CA GLU A 64 -5.17 12.78 -14.07
C GLU A 64 -4.59 11.40 -14.44
N ARG A 65 -4.80 10.39 -13.58
CA ARG A 65 -4.36 9.03 -13.85
C ARG A 65 -5.04 8.45 -15.10
N ARG A 66 -6.34 8.69 -15.27
CA ARG A 66 -7.08 8.26 -16.45
C ARG A 66 -6.57 8.93 -17.72
N LEU A 67 -6.28 10.23 -17.67
CA LEU A 67 -5.67 10.95 -18.79
C LEU A 67 -4.31 10.32 -19.18
N ILE A 68 -3.47 9.97 -18.20
CA ILE A 68 -2.21 9.26 -18.49
C ILE A 68 -2.47 7.93 -19.19
N ALA A 69 -3.47 7.15 -18.74
CA ALA A 69 -3.83 5.88 -19.35
C ALA A 69 -4.32 6.04 -20.80
N ILE A 70 -5.22 7.00 -21.06
CA ILE A 70 -5.72 7.33 -22.42
C ILE A 70 -4.56 7.77 -23.31
N GLY A 71 -3.72 8.67 -22.80
CA GLY A 71 -2.56 9.17 -23.51
C GLY A 71 -1.56 8.06 -23.87
N LYS A 72 -1.35 7.10 -22.96
CA LYS A 72 -0.50 5.93 -23.20
C LYS A 72 -1.13 4.98 -24.21
N ALA A 73 -2.43 4.73 -24.15
CA ALA A 73 -3.14 3.88 -25.10
C ALA A 73 -3.07 4.42 -26.54
N CYS A 74 -3.17 5.73 -26.74
CA CYS A 74 -2.97 6.34 -28.05
C CYS A 74 -1.54 6.15 -28.57
N VAL A 75 -0.53 6.36 -27.71
CA VAL A 75 0.88 6.15 -28.06
C VAL A 75 1.16 4.68 -28.39
N ASP A 76 0.58 3.75 -27.64
CA ASP A 76 0.73 2.32 -27.89
C ASP A 76 0.04 1.87 -29.19
N ALA A 77 -1.00 2.60 -29.62
CA ALA A 77 -1.63 2.45 -30.92
C ALA A 77 -0.89 3.19 -32.06
N GLY A 78 0.27 3.82 -31.79
CA GLY A 78 1.07 4.52 -32.80
C GLY A 78 0.67 5.98 -33.04
N HIS A 79 -0.20 6.57 -32.22
CA HIS A 79 -0.69 7.94 -32.38
C HIS A 79 -0.12 8.91 -31.32
N PRO A 80 0.00 10.21 -31.62
CA PRO A 80 0.36 11.21 -30.62
C PRO A 80 -0.61 11.21 -29.42
N SER A 81 -0.08 11.48 -28.22
CA SER A 81 -0.93 11.57 -27.03
C SER A 81 -1.83 12.82 -27.08
N PRO A 82 -3.16 12.70 -27.05
CA PRO A 82 -4.08 13.84 -27.09
C PRO A 82 -3.96 14.71 -25.83
N THR A 83 -3.51 14.12 -24.71
CA THR A 83 -3.30 14.82 -23.44
C THR A 83 -2.21 15.89 -23.48
N LYS A 84 -1.35 15.86 -24.50
CA LYS A 84 -0.32 16.88 -24.71
C LYS A 84 -0.88 18.16 -25.33
N HIS A 85 -2.09 18.13 -25.90
CA HIS A 85 -2.72 19.26 -26.56
C HIS A 85 -2.92 20.45 -25.60
N PRO A 86 -2.64 21.71 -26.02
CA PRO A 86 -2.74 22.88 -25.15
C PRO A 86 -4.11 23.06 -24.48
N GLN A 87 -5.19 22.82 -25.22
CA GLN A 87 -6.54 22.94 -24.67
C GLN A 87 -6.81 21.90 -23.58
N VAL A 88 -6.39 20.64 -23.76
CA VAL A 88 -6.52 19.59 -22.74
C VAL A 88 -5.76 19.99 -21.45
N LYS A 89 -4.53 20.50 -21.59
CA LYS A 89 -3.74 21.00 -20.45
C LYS A 89 -4.43 22.16 -19.74
N ARG A 90 -4.98 23.12 -20.49
CA ARG A 90 -5.69 24.29 -19.94
C ARG A 90 -6.97 23.88 -19.22
N THR A 91 -7.74 22.94 -19.78
CA THR A 91 -8.93 22.38 -19.13
C THR A 91 -8.56 21.69 -17.82
N MET A 92 -7.50 20.88 -17.80
CA MET A 92 -7.04 20.22 -16.56
C MET A 92 -6.58 21.23 -15.51
N GLN A 93 -5.94 22.32 -15.92
CA GLN A 93 -5.56 23.42 -15.04
C GLN A 93 -6.79 24.12 -14.45
N GLY A 94 -7.84 24.34 -15.26
CA GLY A 94 -9.13 24.85 -14.79
C GLY A 94 -9.76 23.93 -13.75
N ILE A 95 -9.90 22.63 -14.05
CA ILE A 95 -10.46 21.62 -13.13
C ILE A 95 -9.71 21.60 -11.80
N ARG A 96 -8.37 21.64 -11.81
CA ARG A 96 -7.55 21.69 -10.59
C ARG A 96 -7.85 22.91 -9.73
N ARG A 97 -8.05 24.09 -10.36
CA ARG A 97 -8.36 25.34 -9.66
C ARG A 97 -9.77 25.35 -9.08
N THR A 98 -10.73 24.78 -9.80
CA THR A 98 -12.14 24.78 -9.39
C THR A 98 -12.44 23.73 -8.32
N ILE A 99 -11.92 22.51 -8.47
CA ILE A 99 -12.24 21.38 -7.56
C ILE A 99 -11.22 21.27 -6.42
N GLY A 100 -9.98 21.66 -6.66
CA GLY A 100 -8.87 21.49 -5.72
C GLY A 100 -8.22 20.11 -5.78
N THR A 101 -6.99 20.03 -5.27
CA THR A 101 -6.11 18.85 -5.41
C THR A 101 -5.86 18.11 -4.09
N ARG A 102 -6.59 18.48 -3.03
CA ARG A 102 -6.39 17.91 -1.70
C ARG A 102 -6.69 16.42 -1.71
N GLN A 103 -5.67 15.60 -1.50
CA GLN A 103 -5.84 14.15 -1.39
C GLN A 103 -6.43 13.77 -0.03
N ARG A 104 -7.47 12.93 -0.05
CA ARG A 104 -7.98 12.27 1.16
C ARG A 104 -6.86 11.42 1.77
N ARG A 105 -6.64 11.59 3.07
CA ARG A 105 -5.70 10.79 3.85
C ARG A 105 -6.50 9.92 4.83
N VAL A 106 -6.20 8.63 4.91
CA VAL A 106 -6.80 7.73 5.90
C VAL A 106 -6.30 8.05 7.31
N LYS A 107 -7.14 7.75 8.31
CA LYS A 107 -6.79 7.83 9.74
C LYS A 107 -5.60 6.89 10.00
N PRO A 108 -4.54 7.34 10.68
CA PRO A 108 -3.44 6.48 11.12
C PRO A 108 -3.96 5.51 12.19
N VAL A 109 -3.37 4.31 12.27
CA VAL A 109 -3.52 3.41 13.42
C VAL A 109 -2.28 3.62 14.28
N VAL A 110 -2.35 4.54 15.25
CA VAL A 110 -1.22 4.80 16.15
C VAL A 110 -1.09 3.68 17.19
N LYS A 111 -0.09 3.76 18.08
CA LYS A 111 0.18 2.69 19.06
C LYS A 111 -1.07 2.32 19.86
N ASP A 112 -1.79 3.30 20.38
CA ASP A 112 -2.94 3.03 21.25
C ASP A 112 -4.11 2.40 20.48
N ASP A 113 -4.41 2.90 19.26
CA ASP A 113 -5.41 2.27 18.36
C ASP A 113 -5.02 0.80 18.11
N LEU A 114 -3.74 0.52 17.83
CA LEU A 114 -3.24 -0.84 17.57
C LEU A 114 -3.44 -1.74 18.77
N LEU A 115 -3.15 -1.28 19.98
CA LEU A 115 -3.28 -2.07 21.19
C LEU A 115 -4.74 -2.44 21.47
N GLU A 116 -5.68 -1.51 21.28
CA GLU A 116 -7.12 -1.78 21.38
C GLU A 116 -7.57 -2.81 20.33
N MET A 117 -7.10 -2.66 19.09
CA MET A 117 -7.38 -3.61 18.01
C MET A 117 -6.89 -5.02 18.35
N LEU A 118 -5.70 -5.16 18.95
CA LEU A 118 -5.16 -6.48 19.32
C LEU A 118 -6.01 -7.20 20.37
N LEU A 119 -6.65 -6.48 21.29
CA LEU A 119 -7.52 -7.06 22.31
C LEU A 119 -8.77 -7.70 21.69
N VAL A 120 -9.46 -6.99 20.79
CA VAL A 120 -10.66 -7.51 20.12
C VAL A 120 -10.35 -8.59 19.08
N LEU A 121 -9.16 -8.56 18.49
CA LEU A 121 -8.68 -9.62 17.59
C LEU A 121 -8.38 -10.92 18.33
N GLY A 122 -7.93 -10.83 19.59
CA GLY A 122 -7.67 -12.00 20.44
C GLY A 122 -8.91 -12.83 20.77
N GLN A 123 -10.11 -12.26 20.61
CA GLN A 123 -11.39 -12.94 20.83
C GLN A 123 -11.86 -13.77 19.63
N GLN A 124 -11.08 -13.81 18.54
CA GLN A 124 -11.38 -14.63 17.37
C GLN A 124 -11.01 -16.10 17.61
N LYS A 125 -11.30 -16.94 16.62
CA LYS A 125 -10.80 -18.32 16.62
C LYS A 125 -9.26 -18.34 16.67
N PRO A 126 -8.64 -19.34 17.33
CA PRO A 126 -7.21 -19.28 17.68
C PRO A 126 -6.26 -19.03 16.51
N VAL A 127 -6.41 -19.74 15.39
CA VAL A 127 -5.51 -19.62 14.23
C VAL A 127 -5.69 -18.26 13.56
N LYS A 128 -6.95 -17.83 13.37
CA LYS A 128 -7.27 -16.52 12.82
C LYS A 128 -6.80 -15.36 13.71
N ALA A 129 -6.94 -15.49 15.03
CA ALA A 129 -6.48 -14.51 16.01
C ALA A 129 -4.95 -14.34 15.92
N ALA A 130 -4.21 -15.45 15.97
CA ALA A 130 -2.75 -15.45 15.86
C ALA A 130 -2.28 -14.83 14.54
N ARG A 131 -2.91 -15.18 13.41
CA ARG A 131 -2.63 -14.57 12.10
C ARG A 131 -2.82 -13.06 12.13
N ASP A 132 -3.99 -12.60 12.56
CA ASP A 132 -4.36 -11.18 12.46
C ASP A 132 -3.50 -10.35 13.41
N GLN A 133 -3.22 -10.83 14.63
CA GLN A 133 -2.33 -10.15 15.57
C GLN A 133 -0.90 -10.05 15.03
N ALA A 134 -0.33 -11.15 14.53
CA ALA A 134 0.99 -11.15 13.91
C ALA A 134 1.04 -10.22 12.68
N LEU A 135 0.01 -10.26 11.82
CA LEU A 135 -0.08 -9.43 10.62
C LEU A 135 -0.11 -7.93 10.97
N LEU A 136 -0.92 -7.52 11.96
CA LEU A 136 -0.98 -6.12 12.37
C LEU A 136 0.31 -5.65 13.04
N LEU A 137 0.90 -6.47 13.92
CA LEU A 137 2.13 -6.12 14.63
C LEU A 137 3.33 -6.02 13.67
N ILE A 138 3.51 -7.00 12.79
CA ILE A 138 4.57 -6.99 11.77
C ILE A 138 4.32 -5.86 10.76
N GLY A 139 3.09 -5.70 10.28
CA GLY A 139 2.72 -4.64 9.33
C GLY A 139 2.89 -3.23 9.90
N TRP A 140 2.64 -3.05 11.20
CA TRP A 140 2.89 -1.79 11.89
C TRP A 140 4.37 -1.57 12.15
N GLY A 141 5.07 -2.55 12.75
CA GLY A 141 6.49 -2.44 13.13
C GLY A 141 7.42 -2.24 11.94
N SER A 142 7.13 -2.88 10.80
CA SER A 142 7.88 -2.67 9.55
C SER A 142 7.45 -1.44 8.75
N ALA A 143 6.26 -0.91 9.04
CA ALA A 143 5.59 0.12 8.26
C ALA A 143 5.51 -0.18 6.74
N MET A 144 5.56 -1.44 6.32
CA MET A 144 5.61 -1.80 4.90
C MET A 144 4.26 -1.61 4.18
N ARG A 145 4.26 -1.66 2.84
CA ARG A 145 3.01 -1.65 2.08
C ARG A 145 2.31 -3.00 2.23
N ARG A 146 0.98 -3.00 2.22
CA ARG A 146 0.17 -4.24 2.28
C ARG A 146 0.56 -5.33 1.27
N SER A 147 1.01 -4.93 0.07
CA SER A 147 1.48 -5.87 -0.96
C SER A 147 2.84 -6.48 -0.64
N GLU A 148 3.70 -5.74 0.06
CA GLU A 148 4.99 -6.23 0.57
C GLU A 148 4.73 -7.22 1.72
N LEU A 149 3.81 -6.87 2.63
CA LEU A 149 3.46 -7.71 3.79
C LEU A 149 2.95 -9.10 3.42
N VAL A 150 2.07 -9.19 2.41
CA VAL A 150 1.56 -10.50 1.95
C VAL A 150 2.52 -11.24 1.02
N ALA A 151 3.57 -10.56 0.54
CA ALA A 151 4.60 -11.16 -0.28
C ALA A 151 5.76 -11.73 0.55
N LEU A 152 5.82 -11.45 1.86
CA LEU A 152 6.83 -12.02 2.75
C LEU A 152 6.73 -13.54 2.77
N ARG A 153 7.89 -14.16 2.64
CA ARG A 153 8.08 -15.59 2.81
C ARG A 153 8.81 -15.87 4.11
N CYS A 154 8.71 -17.10 4.60
CA CYS A 154 9.46 -17.52 5.78
C CYS A 154 10.97 -17.43 5.54
N GLU A 155 11.40 -17.64 4.29
CA GLU A 155 12.80 -17.53 3.88
C GLU A 155 13.33 -16.09 3.90
N ASP A 156 12.46 -15.09 3.95
CA ASP A 156 12.83 -13.68 3.97
C ASP A 156 13.07 -13.16 5.41
N ILE A 157 13.05 -14.05 6.41
CA ILE A 157 13.13 -13.68 7.83
C ILE A 157 14.42 -14.22 8.43
N THR A 158 15.23 -13.31 8.97
CA THR A 158 16.40 -13.64 9.79
C THR A 158 16.10 -13.29 11.24
N GLU A 159 16.20 -14.28 12.13
CA GLU A 159 16.05 -14.03 13.57
C GLU A 159 17.37 -13.58 14.19
N HIS A 160 17.28 -12.58 15.07
CA HIS A 160 18.37 -12.11 15.90
C HIS A 160 17.94 -12.10 17.37
N ALA A 161 18.91 -12.11 18.30
CA ALA A 161 18.60 -12.01 19.73
C ALA A 161 17.81 -10.74 20.11
N THR A 162 17.95 -9.68 19.30
CA THR A 162 17.32 -8.37 19.53
C THR A 162 16.04 -8.15 18.72
N GLY A 163 15.68 -9.05 17.79
CA GLY A 163 14.49 -8.88 16.95
C GLY A 163 14.51 -9.69 15.66
N LEU A 164 13.79 -9.21 14.65
CA LEU A 164 13.66 -9.82 13.32
C LEU A 164 14.21 -8.89 12.26
N GLU A 165 15.02 -9.40 11.35
CA GLU A 165 15.32 -8.73 10.09
C GLU A 165 14.46 -9.31 8.97
N LEU A 166 13.71 -8.45 8.28
CA LEU A 166 12.85 -8.83 7.16
C LEU A 166 13.45 -8.36 5.85
N LEU A 167 13.67 -9.28 4.90
CA LEU A 167 14.06 -8.96 3.54
C LEU A 167 12.81 -8.62 2.70
N ILE A 168 12.76 -7.39 2.20
CA ILE A 168 11.74 -6.94 1.25
C ILE A 168 12.36 -7.00 -0.13
N VAL A 169 12.15 -8.12 -0.84
CA VAL A 169 12.78 -8.42 -2.13
C VAL A 169 12.42 -7.43 -3.23
N ARG A 170 11.16 -6.93 -3.22
CA ARG A 170 10.66 -6.01 -4.26
C ARG A 170 9.62 -5.09 -3.66
N SER A 171 9.55 -3.85 -4.15
CA SER A 171 8.58 -2.85 -3.67
C SER A 171 7.98 -2.07 -4.82
N LYS A 172 6.93 -1.27 -4.57
CA LYS A 172 6.36 -0.38 -5.60
C LYS A 172 7.42 0.53 -6.25
N THR A 173 8.41 0.95 -5.47
CA THR A 173 9.48 1.88 -5.88
C THR A 173 10.80 1.18 -6.20
N ASP A 174 10.86 -0.14 -6.04
CA ASP A 174 11.98 -1.00 -6.41
C ASP A 174 11.41 -2.17 -7.21
N GLN A 175 11.15 -1.92 -8.50
CA GLN A 175 10.61 -2.92 -9.43
C GLN A 175 11.73 -3.84 -9.97
N GLU A 176 12.97 -3.40 -9.89
CA GLU A 176 14.14 -4.18 -10.30
C GLU A 176 14.46 -5.27 -9.29
N GLY A 177 14.14 -5.03 -8.01
CA GLY A 177 14.31 -5.99 -6.92
C GLY A 177 15.72 -5.96 -6.34
N ALA A 178 16.29 -4.76 -6.19
CA ALA A 178 17.53 -4.59 -5.43
C ALA A 178 17.36 -5.07 -3.98
N GLY A 179 16.13 -4.94 -3.46
CA GLY A 179 15.75 -5.36 -2.14
C GLY A 179 16.17 -4.36 -1.07
N ARG A 180 15.56 -4.49 0.11
CA ARG A 180 15.99 -3.80 1.33
C ARG A 180 15.68 -4.65 2.55
N THR A 181 16.43 -4.49 3.62
CA THR A 181 16.08 -5.08 4.90
C THR A 181 15.26 -4.10 5.74
N CYS A 182 14.55 -4.65 6.72
CA CYS A 182 13.70 -3.92 7.63
C CYS A 182 13.74 -4.62 8.98
N PHE A 183 14.45 -4.04 9.94
CA PHE A 183 14.56 -4.60 11.28
C PHE A 183 13.33 -4.27 12.14
N ILE A 184 12.86 -5.24 12.93
CA ILE A 184 11.79 -5.10 13.91
C ILE A 184 12.33 -5.58 15.25
N PRO A 185 12.51 -4.69 16.24
CA PRO A 185 13.02 -5.08 17.54
C PRO A 185 12.00 -5.90 18.34
N HIS A 186 12.48 -6.66 19.31
CA HIS A 186 11.63 -7.17 20.38
C HIS A 186 10.96 -6.00 21.12
N ALA A 187 9.64 -6.14 21.36
CA ALA A 187 8.93 -5.30 22.30
C ALA A 187 8.67 -6.05 23.61
N ASN A 188 8.45 -5.31 24.68
CA ASN A 188 8.17 -5.85 26.00
C ASN A 188 6.75 -6.44 26.07
N GLY A 189 6.59 -7.52 26.83
CA GLY A 189 5.28 -8.16 27.09
C GLY A 189 4.77 -9.08 25.97
N GLU A 190 3.44 -9.27 25.95
CA GLU A 190 2.73 -10.16 25.03
C GLU A 190 2.45 -9.50 23.67
N ARG A 191 2.49 -8.17 23.59
CA ARG A 191 2.24 -7.38 22.36
C ARG A 191 3.50 -7.27 21.49
N CYS A 192 4.38 -8.25 21.58
CA CYS A 192 5.66 -8.27 20.89
C CYS A 192 5.47 -8.81 19.45
N PRO A 193 5.89 -8.08 18.40
CA PRO A 193 5.75 -8.54 17.01
C PRO A 193 6.44 -9.88 16.77
N VAL A 194 7.61 -10.08 17.38
CA VAL A 194 8.37 -11.32 17.26
C VAL A 194 7.64 -12.50 17.90
N LYS A 195 7.10 -12.31 19.12
CA LYS A 195 6.34 -13.37 19.81
C LYS A 195 5.06 -13.72 19.07
N ALA A 196 4.32 -12.71 18.60
CA ALA A 196 3.10 -12.93 17.84
C ALA A 196 3.38 -13.71 16.53
N LEU A 197 4.49 -13.39 15.86
CA LEU A 197 4.89 -14.14 14.66
C LEU A 197 5.24 -15.60 14.98
N LYS A 198 6.00 -15.84 16.06
CA LYS A 198 6.34 -17.19 16.51
C LYS A 198 5.09 -17.99 16.87
N GLN A 199 4.16 -17.39 17.60
CA GLN A 199 2.87 -18.01 17.92
C GLN A 199 2.09 -18.40 16.66
N TRP A 200 2.03 -17.53 15.65
CA TRP A 200 1.42 -17.84 14.36
C TRP A 200 2.10 -19.03 13.67
N GLN A 201 3.42 -19.05 13.65
CA GLN A 201 4.19 -20.14 13.05
C GLN A 201 4.01 -21.45 13.83
N GLU A 202 4.05 -21.42 15.16
CA GLU A 202 3.85 -22.58 16.03
C GLU A 202 2.48 -23.21 15.84
N LEU A 203 1.40 -22.42 15.86
CA LEU A 203 0.04 -22.92 15.69
C LEU A 203 -0.23 -23.54 14.31
N THR A 204 0.48 -23.08 13.27
CA THR A 204 0.21 -23.50 11.88
C THR A 204 1.25 -24.44 11.28
N GLY A 205 2.40 -24.60 11.93
CA GLY A 205 3.53 -25.35 11.36
C GLY A 205 4.16 -24.68 10.13
N ILE A 206 3.79 -23.45 9.77
CA ILE A 206 4.34 -22.78 8.59
C ILE A 206 5.81 -22.43 8.84
N ARG A 207 6.71 -23.05 8.06
CA ARG A 207 8.16 -22.79 8.09
C ARG A 207 8.74 -22.42 6.73
N THR A 208 7.99 -22.63 5.66
CA THR A 208 8.43 -22.36 4.29
C THR A 208 7.31 -21.72 3.46
N GLY A 209 7.69 -21.03 2.39
CA GLY A 209 6.78 -20.33 1.50
C GLY A 209 6.14 -19.11 2.16
N TRP A 210 4.91 -18.79 1.74
CA TRP A 210 4.20 -17.60 2.19
C TRP A 210 4.01 -17.57 3.70
N LEU A 211 4.47 -16.48 4.33
CA LEU A 211 4.38 -16.27 5.76
C LEU A 211 2.94 -16.09 6.23
N PHE A 212 2.21 -15.18 5.57
CA PHE A 212 0.81 -14.91 5.85
C PHE A 212 -0.08 -15.57 4.81
N ARG A 213 -0.77 -16.63 5.22
CA ARG A 213 -1.69 -17.38 4.36
C ARG A 213 -3.15 -17.04 4.67
N SER A 214 -4.04 -17.35 3.73
CA SER A 214 -5.48 -17.18 3.97
C SER A 214 -5.96 -18.15 5.05
N VAL A 215 -6.83 -17.68 5.94
CA VAL A 215 -7.53 -18.52 6.94
C VAL A 215 -9.01 -18.30 6.74
N ASP A 216 -9.76 -19.40 6.59
CA ASP A 216 -11.20 -19.37 6.36
C ASP A 216 -12.01 -19.12 7.65
N ARG A 217 -13.34 -19.13 7.56
CA ARG A 217 -14.23 -18.93 8.72
C ARG A 217 -14.22 -20.12 9.71
N HIS A 218 -13.70 -21.26 9.29
CA HIS A 218 -13.62 -22.50 10.07
C HIS A 218 -12.25 -22.67 10.75
N ASP A 219 -11.34 -21.69 10.59
CA ASP A 219 -9.97 -21.69 11.14
C ASP A 219 -8.98 -22.57 10.36
N ASN A 220 -9.33 -22.97 9.14
CA ASN A 220 -8.44 -23.74 8.27
C ASN A 220 -7.48 -22.81 7.51
N VAL A 221 -6.21 -23.20 7.45
CA VAL A 221 -5.15 -22.48 6.75
C VAL A 221 -5.02 -22.96 5.31
N SER A 222 -5.08 -22.03 4.35
CA SER A 222 -4.84 -22.32 2.94
C SER A 222 -3.34 -22.35 2.61
N GLU A 223 -2.95 -23.00 1.51
CA GLU A 223 -1.60 -22.86 0.94
C GLU A 223 -1.38 -21.53 0.23
N LYS A 224 -2.46 -20.84 -0.16
CA LYS A 224 -2.40 -19.58 -0.91
C LYS A 224 -2.03 -18.41 0.01
N PRO A 225 -1.27 -17.42 -0.50
CA PRO A 225 -0.96 -16.22 0.25
C PRO A 225 -2.24 -15.43 0.55
N LEU A 226 -2.20 -14.69 1.65
CA LEU A 226 -3.23 -13.70 1.95
C LEU A 226 -3.27 -12.62 0.85
N SER A 227 -4.46 -12.16 0.46
CA SER A 227 -4.53 -11.09 -0.54
C SER A 227 -4.19 -9.72 0.08
N ALA A 228 -3.62 -8.81 -0.71
CA ALA A 228 -3.39 -7.43 -0.28
C ALA A 228 -4.69 -6.69 0.09
N GLN A 229 -5.82 -7.08 -0.48
CA GLN A 229 -7.14 -6.56 -0.10
C GLN A 229 -7.55 -7.06 1.29
N SER A 230 -7.28 -8.33 1.60
CA SER A 230 -7.60 -8.95 2.90
C SER A 230 -6.92 -8.20 4.05
N VAL A 231 -5.68 -7.72 3.89
CA VAL A 231 -5.02 -6.88 4.91
C VAL A 231 -5.86 -5.64 5.24
N ALA A 232 -6.40 -4.95 4.22
CA ALA A 232 -7.23 -3.77 4.45
C ALA A 232 -8.57 -4.14 5.10
N LEU A 233 -9.15 -5.30 4.78
CA LEU A 233 -10.38 -5.78 5.39
C LEU A 233 -10.16 -6.17 6.85
N ILE A 234 -9.03 -6.79 7.20
CA ILE A 234 -8.66 -7.14 8.58
C ILE A 234 -8.51 -5.87 9.43
N VAL A 235 -7.78 -4.86 8.92
CA VAL A 235 -7.64 -3.56 9.62
C VAL A 235 -9.01 -2.90 9.83
N LYS A 236 -9.87 -2.92 8.80
CA LYS A 236 -11.24 -2.37 8.89
C LYS A 236 -12.12 -3.13 9.87
N ASP A 237 -12.01 -4.45 9.91
CA ASP A 237 -12.77 -5.29 10.83
C ASP A 237 -12.34 -5.05 12.29
N ALA A 238 -11.03 -4.98 12.53
CA ALA A 238 -10.50 -4.65 13.85
C ALA A 238 -10.96 -3.25 14.32
N VAL A 239 -10.92 -2.24 13.44
CA VAL A 239 -11.44 -0.89 13.76
C VAL A 239 -12.95 -0.92 14.05
N ARG A 240 -13.72 -1.70 13.29
CA ARG A 240 -15.16 -1.88 13.55
C ARG A 240 -15.40 -2.47 14.94
N ARG A 241 -14.65 -3.51 15.31
CA ARG A 241 -14.81 -4.22 16.59
C ARG A 241 -14.48 -3.36 17.81
N VAL A 242 -13.58 -2.38 17.68
CA VAL A 242 -13.31 -1.39 18.74
C VAL A 242 -14.29 -0.21 18.73
N GLY A 243 -15.34 -0.24 17.88
CA GLY A 243 -16.35 0.82 17.79
C GLY A 243 -15.95 2.03 16.93
N GLY A 244 -14.87 1.94 16.14
CA GLY A 244 -14.43 2.99 15.23
C GLY A 244 -15.04 2.91 13.83
N ASP A 245 -14.88 3.98 13.04
CA ASP A 245 -15.34 4.03 11.64
C ASP A 245 -14.38 3.30 10.67
N PRO A 246 -14.78 2.17 10.05
CA PRO A 246 -13.95 1.44 9.09
C PRO A 246 -13.73 2.21 7.77
N SER A 247 -14.57 3.20 7.45
CA SER A 247 -14.42 4.04 6.27
C SER A 247 -13.20 4.97 6.38
N ALA A 248 -12.81 5.32 7.62
CA ALA A 248 -11.69 6.21 7.91
C ALA A 248 -10.33 5.54 7.73
N VAL A 249 -10.25 4.20 7.72
CA VAL A 249 -9.00 3.44 7.67
C VAL A 249 -8.83 2.63 6.38
N SER A 250 -7.59 2.21 6.12
CA SER A 250 -7.24 1.28 5.04
C SER A 250 -5.99 0.49 5.38
N GLY A 251 -5.51 -0.36 4.47
CA GLY A 251 -4.21 -1.03 4.64
C GLY A 251 -3.02 -0.06 4.80
N HIS A 252 -3.12 1.21 4.39
CA HIS A 252 -2.07 2.22 4.61
C HIS A 252 -2.11 2.86 6.01
N SER A 253 -3.13 2.54 6.82
CA SER A 253 -3.28 3.09 8.17
C SER A 253 -2.19 2.58 9.12
N LEU A 254 -1.72 1.34 8.98
CA LEU A 254 -0.59 0.81 9.75
C LEU A 254 0.70 1.60 9.50
N ARG A 255 1.08 1.75 8.22
CA ARG A 255 2.25 2.55 7.80
C ARG A 255 2.16 4.01 8.27
N SER A 256 1.01 4.65 8.07
CA SER A 256 0.80 6.04 8.53
C SER A 256 0.83 6.15 10.06
N GLY A 257 0.33 5.11 10.72
CA GLY A 257 0.38 4.89 12.16
C GLY A 257 1.78 4.88 12.72
N TYR A 258 2.64 3.98 12.20
CA TYR A 258 4.04 3.91 12.57
C TYR A 258 4.76 5.24 12.33
N CYS A 259 4.67 5.83 11.13
CA CYS A 259 5.33 7.11 10.85
C CYS A 259 4.91 8.22 11.82
N THR A 260 3.62 8.27 12.16
CA THR A 260 3.09 9.26 13.12
C THR A 260 3.62 8.97 14.53
N GLN A 261 3.61 7.71 14.96
CA GLN A 261 4.09 7.32 16.29
C GLN A 261 5.59 7.56 16.46
N ALA A 262 6.39 7.21 15.45
CA ALA A 262 7.83 7.42 15.43
C ALA A 262 8.18 8.92 15.53
N ALA A 263 7.47 9.76 14.78
CA ALA A 263 7.63 11.21 14.88
C ALA A 263 7.22 11.75 16.28
N ILE A 264 6.14 11.24 16.86
CA ILE A 264 5.73 11.60 18.25
C ILE A 264 6.79 11.17 19.27
N ALA A 265 7.47 10.05 19.03
CA ALA A 265 8.57 9.55 19.86
C ALA A 265 9.91 10.27 19.60
N GLY A 266 9.95 11.27 18.71
CA GLY A 266 11.15 12.06 18.44
C GLY A 266 12.19 11.39 17.55
N LEU A 267 11.84 10.31 16.84
CA LEU A 267 12.75 9.71 15.86
C LEU A 267 13.05 10.71 14.75
N GLN A 268 14.31 10.73 14.34
CA GLN A 268 14.78 11.59 13.25
C GLN A 268 14.20 11.12 11.92
N PRO A 269 13.94 12.02 10.95
CA PRO A 269 13.35 11.66 9.67
C PRO A 269 14.07 10.54 8.93
N TRP A 270 15.42 10.50 8.98
CA TRP A 270 16.21 9.46 8.35
C TRP A 270 15.98 8.07 8.96
N GLN A 271 15.78 7.96 10.28
CA GLN A 271 15.48 6.70 10.96
C GLN A 271 14.11 6.16 10.52
N ILE A 272 13.13 7.06 10.41
CA ILE A 272 11.78 6.69 9.94
C ILE A 272 11.83 6.29 8.46
N ARG A 273 12.65 6.95 7.65
CA ARG A 273 12.86 6.62 6.23
C ARG A 273 13.52 5.26 6.05
N ASP A 274 14.51 4.94 6.86
CA ASP A 274 15.20 3.65 6.85
C ASP A 274 14.20 2.49 7.09
N GLN A 275 13.39 2.60 8.14
CA GLN A 275 12.31 1.63 8.41
C GLN A 275 11.32 1.52 7.24
N THR A 276 10.86 2.68 6.73
CA THR A 276 9.71 2.74 5.82
C THR A 276 10.10 2.59 4.34
N GLY A 277 11.36 2.76 3.97
CA GLY A 277 11.82 2.83 2.59
C GLY A 277 11.35 4.08 1.82
N HIS A 278 11.13 5.20 2.50
CA HIS A 278 10.84 6.47 1.82
C HIS A 278 12.13 7.12 1.32
N THR A 279 12.17 7.47 0.03
CA THR A 279 13.35 8.05 -0.62
C THR A 279 13.51 9.55 -0.37
N SER A 280 12.50 10.24 0.15
CA SER A 280 12.58 11.67 0.48
C SER A 280 11.72 12.06 1.68
N ASP A 281 12.16 13.10 2.38
CA ASP A 281 11.46 13.64 3.56
C ASP A 281 10.10 14.23 3.20
N LEU A 282 9.99 14.86 2.01
CA LEU A 282 8.72 15.38 1.49
C LEU A 282 7.67 14.27 1.35
N MET A 283 8.08 13.07 0.93
CA MET A 283 7.18 11.92 0.85
C MET A 283 6.83 11.37 2.23
N LEU A 284 7.79 11.32 3.14
CA LEU A 284 7.55 10.91 4.53
C LEU A 284 6.57 11.85 5.26
N ALA A 285 6.71 13.16 5.09
CA ALA A 285 5.86 14.18 5.70
C ALA A 285 4.37 14.01 5.35
N ARG A 286 4.05 13.34 4.23
CA ARG A 286 2.68 12.99 3.86
C ARG A 286 2.07 11.92 4.77
N TYR A 287 2.88 11.13 5.47
CA TYR A 287 2.44 10.07 6.39
C TYR A 287 2.36 10.53 7.84
N ILE A 288 3.22 11.46 8.25
CA ILE A 288 3.19 12.03 9.60
C ILE A 288 1.93 12.91 9.75
N ARG A 289 1.07 12.56 10.72
CA ARG A 289 -0.22 13.23 10.93
C ARG A 289 -0.11 14.35 11.97
N PRO A 290 -1.00 15.36 11.93
CA PRO A 290 -1.01 16.49 12.87
C PRO A 290 -1.22 16.15 14.34
N VAL A 291 -1.37 14.88 14.73
CA VAL A 291 -1.39 14.48 16.15
C VAL A 291 -0.15 15.03 16.86
N ALA A 292 1.00 15.08 16.17
CA ALA A 292 2.21 15.75 16.65
C ALA A 292 2.12 17.30 16.64
N LYS A 293 1.40 17.91 15.68
CA LYS A 293 1.27 19.38 15.59
C LYS A 293 0.55 19.99 16.79
N ARG A 294 -0.31 19.23 17.48
CA ARG A 294 -0.98 19.65 18.71
C ARG A 294 -0.04 19.78 19.91
N LYS A 295 1.19 19.25 19.80
CA LYS A 295 2.25 19.33 20.83
C LYS A 295 3.36 20.32 20.44
N LEU A 296 3.20 21.05 19.33
CA LEU A 296 4.15 22.11 19.00
C LEU A 296 4.02 23.18 20.09
N PRO A 297 5.11 23.48 20.83
CA PRO A 297 5.07 24.55 21.80
C PRO A 297 4.79 25.86 21.06
N SER A 298 4.06 26.74 21.74
CA SER A 298 3.95 28.12 21.31
C SER A 298 5.36 28.70 21.17
N LEU A 299 5.59 29.49 20.11
CA LEU A 299 6.79 30.32 19.99
C LEU A 299 6.62 31.69 20.68
N LEU A 300 5.45 31.88 21.29
CA LEU A 300 5.08 32.99 22.18
C LEU A 300 5.05 32.49 23.62
#